data_AF-A0A848ZF44-F1
#
_entry.id   AF-A0A848ZF44-F1
#
_cell.length_a   1.000
_cell.length_b   1.000
_cell.length_c   1.000
_cell.angle_alpha   90.00
_cell.angle_beta   90.00
_cell.angle_gamma   90.00
#
_symmetry.space_group_name_H-M   'P 1'
#
loop_
_entity.id
_entity.type
_entity.pdbx_description
1 polymer ?
#
loop_
_entity_poly.entity_id
_entity_poly.type
_entity_poly.pdbx_seq_one_letter_code
_entity_poly.pdbx_strand_id
1 'polypeptide(L)'
;MAAILVLGVGPFVAASDAFAADAGHGQDLAKQWCNSCHSIGDGEPRQEDAGPLFSDLAKRDASYLQTAINRPHDFMPKFPRLSAADKADLIAYIRSVK
;
A
#
# COMPACT_ATOMS: atom_id res chain seq x y z
N MET A 1 55.82 20.62 -17.32
CA MET A 1 55.51 20.26 -15.91
C MET A 1 54.21 20.96 -15.57
N ALA A 2 53.07 20.32 -15.89
CA ALA A 2 52.26 19.44 -15.03
C ALA A 2 51.00 20.21 -14.59
N ALA A 3 49.94 20.07 -15.37
CA ALA A 3 48.60 20.57 -15.05
C ALA A 3 47.95 19.60 -14.05
N ILE A 4 47.64 20.08 -12.86
CA ILE A 4 46.93 19.30 -11.83
C ILE A 4 45.43 19.48 -12.08
N LEU A 5 44.82 18.45 -12.67
CA LEU A 5 43.38 18.28 -12.78
C LEU A 5 42.84 17.87 -11.41
N VAL A 6 42.19 18.80 -10.71
CA VAL A 6 41.46 18.50 -9.48
C VAL A 6 40.13 17.85 -9.87
N LEU A 7 40.05 16.52 -9.71
CA LEU A 7 38.81 15.76 -9.80
C LEU A 7 37.90 16.16 -8.62
N GLY A 8 36.90 16.98 -8.91
CA GLY A 8 35.82 17.28 -7.97
C GLY A 8 34.94 16.05 -7.78
N VAL A 9 35.09 15.36 -6.65
CA VAL A 9 34.12 14.36 -6.18
C VAL A 9 33.04 15.11 -5.40
N GLY A 10 32.01 15.57 -6.11
CA GLY A 10 30.80 16.10 -5.48
C GLY A 10 29.96 14.97 -4.87
N PRO A 11 29.32 15.16 -3.70
CA PRO A 11 28.47 14.15 -3.10
C PRO A 11 27.25 13.93 -4.00
N PHE A 12 27.15 12.74 -4.59
CA PHE A 12 25.95 12.29 -5.29
C PHE A 12 24.90 11.97 -4.21
N VAL A 13 24.12 12.97 -3.81
CA VAL A 13 22.95 12.76 -2.97
C VAL A 13 21.89 12.12 -3.85
N ALA A 14 21.82 10.78 -3.81
CA ALA A 14 20.70 10.05 -4.36
C ALA A 14 19.45 10.43 -3.54
N ALA A 15 18.70 11.42 -4.01
CA ALA A 15 17.35 11.64 -3.54
C ALA A 15 16.56 10.38 -3.92
N SER A 16 16.26 9.54 -2.92
CA SER A 16 15.26 8.49 -3.10
C SER A 16 13.95 9.20 -3.38
N ASP A 17 13.49 9.19 -4.63
CA ASP A 17 12.12 9.56 -4.98
C ASP A 17 11.21 8.60 -4.21
N ALA A 18 10.72 9.06 -3.06
CA ALA A 18 9.63 8.42 -2.38
C ALA A 18 8.40 8.62 -3.27
N PHE A 19 8.15 7.65 -4.16
CA PHE A 19 6.89 7.61 -4.89
C PHE A 19 5.76 7.68 -3.88
N ALA A 20 4.91 8.69 -4.02
CA ALA A 20 3.69 8.78 -3.24
C ALA A 20 2.81 7.57 -3.56
N ALA A 21 2.15 7.02 -2.54
CA ALA A 21 1.24 5.90 -2.73
C ALA A 21 0.08 6.26 -3.68
N ASP A 22 -0.25 5.35 -4.57
CA ASP A 22 -1.28 5.50 -5.60
C ASP A 22 -2.56 4.76 -5.18
N ALA A 23 -3.57 5.53 -4.74
CA ALA A 23 -4.86 4.97 -4.34
C ALA A 23 -5.64 4.33 -5.50
N GLY A 24 -5.41 4.75 -6.75
CA GLY A 24 -6.02 4.16 -7.93
C GLY A 24 -5.47 2.76 -8.19
N HIS A 25 -4.15 2.61 -8.15
CA HIS A 25 -3.52 1.28 -8.21
C HIS A 25 -3.95 0.40 -7.03
N GLY A 26 -4.03 0.98 -5.82
CA GLY A 26 -4.53 0.30 -4.63
C GLY A 26 -5.97 -0.21 -4.78
N GLN A 27 -6.84 0.54 -5.46
CA GLN A 27 -8.20 0.12 -5.75
C GLN A 27 -8.22 -1.12 -6.65
N ASP A 28 -7.40 -1.15 -7.69
CA ASP A 28 -7.36 -2.27 -8.64
C ASP A 28 -6.79 -3.53 -7.98
N LEU A 29 -5.77 -3.39 -7.14
CA LEU A 29 -5.29 -4.47 -6.28
C LEU A 29 -6.37 -4.98 -5.33
N ALA A 30 -7.16 -4.09 -4.72
CA ALA A 30 -8.24 -4.48 -3.82
C ALA A 30 -9.36 -5.25 -4.54
N LYS A 31 -9.72 -4.85 -5.76
CA LYS A 31 -10.65 -5.61 -6.62
C LYS A 31 -10.11 -6.98 -6.99
N GLN A 32 -8.79 -7.10 -7.16
CA GLN A 32 -8.18 -8.37 -7.54
C GLN A 32 -8.08 -9.35 -6.36
N TRP A 33 -7.77 -8.85 -5.17
CA TRP A 33 -7.33 -9.70 -4.05
C TRP A 33 -8.19 -9.63 -2.79
N CYS A 34 -8.99 -8.57 -2.62
CA CYS A 34 -9.66 -8.28 -1.33
C CYS A 34 -11.19 -8.41 -1.39
N ASN A 35 -11.80 -8.22 -2.57
CA ASN A 35 -13.26 -8.16 -2.72
C ASN A 35 -14.00 -9.51 -2.52
N SER A 36 -13.28 -10.62 -2.44
CA SER A 36 -13.87 -11.92 -2.11
C SER A 36 -14.35 -11.99 -0.66
N CYS A 37 -13.75 -11.18 0.23
CA CYS A 37 -13.99 -11.21 1.67
C CYS A 37 -14.39 -9.84 2.25
N HIS A 38 -13.93 -8.74 1.64
CA HIS A 38 -14.18 -7.38 2.11
C HIS A 38 -15.11 -6.63 1.15
N SER A 39 -16.01 -5.81 1.69
CA SER A 39 -16.63 -4.73 0.91
C SER A 39 -15.62 -3.58 0.79
N ILE A 40 -15.14 -3.38 -0.44
CA ILE A 40 -13.98 -2.52 -0.72
C ILE A 40 -14.36 -1.08 -1.15
N GLY A 41 -15.65 -0.72 -1.17
CA GLY A 41 -16.14 0.61 -1.57
C GLY A 41 -17.62 0.82 -1.26
N ASP A 42 -18.12 2.01 -1.59
CA ASP A 42 -19.50 2.43 -1.31
C ASP A 42 -20.49 1.64 -2.18
N GLY A 43 -21.37 0.86 -1.53
CA GLY A 43 -22.45 0.14 -2.21
C GLY A 43 -22.10 -1.27 -2.70
N GLU A 44 -20.85 -1.73 -2.53
CA GLU A 44 -20.49 -3.12 -2.77
C GLU A 44 -21.12 -4.04 -1.71
N PRO A 45 -21.74 -5.16 -2.10
CA PRO A 45 -22.48 -6.00 -1.16
C PRO A 45 -21.58 -6.50 -0.03
N ARG A 46 -22.14 -6.54 1.18
CA ARG A 46 -21.52 -7.17 2.35
C ARG A 46 -21.42 -8.66 2.05
N GLN A 47 -20.20 -9.17 1.84
CA GLN A 47 -19.96 -10.61 1.98
C GLN A 47 -20.18 -10.90 3.47
N GLU A 48 -21.24 -11.63 3.81
CA GLU A 48 -21.82 -11.60 5.16
C GLU A 48 -20.80 -11.90 6.28
N ASP A 49 -19.76 -12.72 6.05
CA ASP A 49 -18.73 -13.00 7.05
C ASP A 49 -17.36 -13.43 6.46
N ALA A 50 -16.46 -12.48 6.14
CA ALA A 50 -15.02 -12.82 6.02
C ALA A 50 -14.02 -11.66 6.27
N GLY A 51 -14.43 -10.40 6.40
CA GLY A 51 -13.53 -9.30 6.75
C GLY A 51 -14.25 -7.99 7.09
N PRO A 52 -13.64 -7.07 7.86
CA PRO A 52 -14.23 -5.76 8.16
C PRO A 52 -14.42 -4.92 6.88
N LEU A 53 -15.40 -4.02 6.89
CA LEU A 53 -15.65 -3.09 5.79
C LEU A 53 -14.44 -2.17 5.59
N PHE A 54 -14.10 -1.86 4.33
CA PHE A 54 -13.03 -0.89 4.08
C PHE A 54 -13.38 0.49 4.64
N SER A 55 -14.66 0.87 4.70
CA SER A 55 -15.13 2.09 5.35
C SER A 55 -14.85 2.14 6.86
N ASP A 56 -14.88 0.99 7.54
CA ASP A 56 -14.49 0.89 8.95
C ASP A 56 -12.97 0.88 9.12
N LEU A 57 -12.24 0.26 8.18
CA LEU A 57 -10.78 0.27 8.14
C LEU A 57 -10.21 1.65 7.78
N ALA A 58 -10.94 2.48 7.01
CA ALA A 58 -10.53 3.83 6.64
C ALA A 58 -10.31 4.73 7.86
N LYS A 59 -10.98 4.42 8.97
CA LYS A 59 -10.88 5.11 10.27
C LYS A 59 -9.59 4.74 11.03
N ARG A 60 -8.84 3.74 10.58
CA ARG A 60 -7.60 3.27 11.21
C ARG A 60 -6.39 4.01 10.66
N ASP A 61 -5.32 4.05 11.43
CA ASP A 61 -4.06 4.61 10.97
C ASP A 61 -3.33 3.69 9.98
N ALA A 62 -2.38 4.25 9.24
CA ALA A 62 -1.62 3.51 8.24
C ALA A 62 -0.80 2.36 8.85
N SER A 63 -0.30 2.50 10.08
CA SER A 63 0.48 1.46 10.77
C SER A 63 -0.34 0.23 11.11
N TYR A 64 -1.59 0.42 11.54
CA TYR A 64 -2.54 -0.64 11.79
C TYR A 64 -2.81 -1.43 10.51
N LEU A 65 -3.13 -0.72 9.41
CA LEU A 65 -3.41 -1.33 8.12
C LEU A 65 -2.19 -2.08 7.57
N GLN A 66 -1.01 -1.49 7.67
CA GLN A 66 0.25 -2.11 7.27
C GLN A 66 0.51 -3.40 8.05
N THR A 67 0.22 -3.41 9.35
CA THR A 67 0.37 -4.59 10.21
C THR A 67 -0.63 -5.68 9.81
N ALA A 68 -1.90 -5.34 9.61
CA ALA A 68 -2.94 -6.27 9.19
C ALA A 68 -2.61 -6.94 7.84
N ILE A 69 -2.15 -6.17 6.85
CA ILE A 69 -1.78 -6.71 5.52
C ILE A 69 -0.51 -7.57 5.60
N ASN A 70 0.46 -7.23 6.45
CA ASN A 70 1.70 -8.00 6.59
C ASN A 70 1.56 -9.25 7.46
N ARG A 71 0.62 -9.24 8.41
CA ARG A 71 0.34 -10.34 9.33
C ARG A 71 -1.16 -10.66 9.30
N PRO A 72 -1.65 -11.18 8.16
CA PRO A 72 -3.05 -11.55 8.04
C PRO A 72 -3.39 -12.65 9.06
N HIS A 73 -4.57 -12.55 9.66
CA HIS A 73 -5.07 -13.47 10.69
C HIS A 73 -6.42 -14.09 10.26
N ASP A 74 -6.85 -15.11 11.01
CA ASP A 74 -8.05 -15.91 10.72
C ASP A 74 -8.02 -16.50 9.31
N PHE A 75 -9.01 -16.17 8.48
CA PHE A 75 -9.15 -16.67 7.12
C PHE A 75 -8.51 -15.76 6.06
N MET A 76 -7.87 -14.65 6.47
CA MET A 76 -7.22 -13.73 5.52
C MET A 76 -5.98 -14.39 4.92
N PRO A 77 -5.88 -14.52 3.58
CA PRO A 77 -4.74 -15.17 2.95
C PRO A 77 -3.47 -14.31 3.06
N LYS A 78 -2.31 -14.95 2.89
CA LYS A 78 -1.05 -14.23 2.69
C LYS A 78 -0.95 -13.74 1.24
N PHE A 79 -0.29 -12.60 1.06
CA PHE A 79 -0.07 -11.99 -0.26
C PHE A 79 1.43 -11.93 -0.61
N PRO A 80 2.09 -13.07 -0.90
CA PRO A 80 3.53 -13.11 -1.15
C PRO A 80 3.95 -12.39 -2.44
N ARG A 81 3.00 -12.09 -3.33
CA ARG A 81 3.23 -11.37 -4.59
C ARG A 81 3.09 -9.86 -4.48
N LEU A 82 2.54 -9.34 -3.38
CA LEU A 82 2.41 -7.90 -3.18
C LEU A 82 3.71 -7.31 -2.64
N SER A 83 4.26 -6.36 -3.39
CA SER A 83 5.43 -5.58 -3.02
C SER A 83 5.15 -4.65 -1.84
N ALA A 84 6.19 -4.00 -1.31
CA ALA A 84 5.99 -2.95 -0.30
C ALA A 84 5.22 -1.75 -0.87
N ALA A 85 5.43 -1.42 -2.14
CA ALA A 85 4.70 -0.35 -2.83
C ALA A 85 3.22 -0.71 -3.00
N ASP A 86 2.92 -1.93 -3.47
CA ASP A 86 1.55 -2.42 -3.64
C ASP A 86 0.74 -2.34 -2.34
N LYS A 87 1.41 -2.64 -1.21
CA LYS A 87 0.79 -2.55 0.13
C LYS A 87 0.57 -1.09 0.54
N ALA A 88 1.48 -0.19 0.21
CA ALA A 88 1.30 1.24 0.47
C ALA A 88 0.12 1.80 -0.35
N ASP A 89 -0.01 1.38 -1.61
CA ASP A 89 -1.10 1.75 -2.51
C ASP A 89 -2.45 1.23 -1.99
N LEU A 90 -2.49 -0.04 -1.52
CA LEU A 90 -3.67 -0.60 -0.85
C LEU A 90 -4.08 0.21 0.39
N ILE A 91 -3.12 0.62 1.22
CA ILE A 91 -3.39 1.44 2.41
C ILE A 91 -3.92 2.82 2.00
N ALA A 92 -3.35 3.42 0.96
CA ALA A 92 -3.83 4.70 0.43
C ALA A 92 -5.28 4.58 -0.05
N TYR A 93 -5.61 3.50 -0.76
CA TYR A 93 -6.98 3.22 -1.18
C TYR A 93 -7.93 3.02 -0.01
N ILE A 94 -7.62 2.11 0.94
CA ILE A 94 -8.47 1.83 2.11
C ILE A 94 -8.81 3.13 2.85
N ARG A 95 -7.83 4.02 3.05
CA ARG A 95 -8.03 5.30 3.76
C ARG A 95 -8.82 6.35 2.96
N SER A 96 -9.02 6.13 1.66
CA SER A 96 -9.83 7.00 0.80
C SER A 96 -11.32 6.61 0.77
N VAL A 97 -11.65 5.40 1.21
CA VAL A 97 -13.04 4.89 1.29
C VAL A 97 -13.79 5.62 2.42
N LYS A 98 -15.10 5.84 2.23
CA LYS A 98 -15.97 6.59 3.16
C LYS A 98 -16.83 5.69 4.03
#